data_AF-A0A3N5R8N2-F1
#
_entry.id   AF-A0A3N5R8N2-F1
#
_cell.length_a   1.000
_cell.length_b   1.000
_cell.length_c   1.000
_cell.angle_alpha   90.00
_cell.angle_beta   90.00
_cell.angle_gamma   90.00
#
_symmetry.space_group_name_H-M   'P 1'
#
loop_
_entity.id
_entity.type
_entity.pdbx_description
1 polymer ?
#
loop_
_entity_poly.entity_id
_entity_poly.type
_entity_poly.pdbx_seq_one_letter_code
_entity_poly.pdbx_strand_id
1 'polypeptide(L)'
;GGVLGILPGTIGTIQATEALKIILGIGESLTGKLMLYNALDMTFDYVKLRKNPKCKVCGPEPEITELIDYEAFCGVPGHDHDEGSAGAGWDIQAGELSERLNNGEKVVLLDVREPHELQISWLPGAKVIPLGQLAGRLSELNSADEMVVFCKSGTRSARALELLASAGFRKVKNLKGGINAWARDVDREMPVY
;
A
#
# COMPACT_ATOMS: atom_id res chain seq x y z
N GLY A 1 -4.59 -14.91 12.40
CA GLY A 1 -4.28 -16.19 11.73
C GLY A 1 -2.96 -16.03 11.02
N GLY A 2 -2.09 -17.04 11.08
CA GLY A 2 -0.81 -17.05 10.35
C GLY A 2 -0.82 -18.09 9.24
N VAL A 3 0.23 -18.09 8.41
CA VAL A 3 0.47 -19.12 7.39
C VAL A 3 1.70 -19.90 7.78
N LEU A 4 1.65 -21.24 7.68
CA LEU A 4 2.85 -22.06 7.80
C LEU A 4 3.71 -21.85 6.55
N GLY A 5 4.87 -21.21 6.69
CA GLY A 5 5.72 -20.80 5.56
C GLY A 5 6.12 -21.92 4.59
N ILE A 6 6.07 -23.17 5.04
CA ILE A 6 6.30 -24.35 4.19
C ILE A 6 5.22 -24.50 3.10
N LEU A 7 3.97 -24.14 3.37
CA LEU A 7 2.85 -24.31 2.44
C LEU A 7 3.02 -23.47 1.15
N PRO A 8 3.24 -22.14 1.20
CA PRO A 8 3.50 -21.38 -0.01
C PRO A 8 4.78 -21.82 -0.71
N GLY A 9 5.80 -22.30 0.02
CA GLY A 9 7.00 -22.89 -0.55
C GLY A 9 6.70 -24.13 -1.41
N THR A 10 5.94 -25.09 -0.86
CA THR A 10 5.53 -26.31 -1.57
C THR A 10 4.70 -25.99 -2.81
N ILE A 11 3.69 -25.12 -2.68
CA ILE A 11 2.86 -24.72 -3.82
C ILE A 11 3.68 -24.01 -4.89
N GLY A 12 4.60 -23.12 -4.50
CA GLY A 12 5.49 -22.43 -5.43
C GLY A 12 6.40 -23.38 -6.22
N THR A 13 6.96 -24.41 -5.58
CA THR A 13 7.74 -25.44 -6.29
C THR A 13 6.91 -26.24 -7.29
N ILE A 14 5.67 -26.58 -6.94
CA ILE A 14 4.74 -27.25 -7.86
C ILE A 14 4.43 -26.34 -9.05
N GLN A 15 4.14 -25.06 -8.82
CA GLN A 15 3.90 -24.07 -9.87
C GLN A 15 5.10 -23.93 -10.82
N ALA A 16 6.32 -23.88 -10.29
CA ALA A 16 7.53 -23.83 -11.11
C ALA A 16 7.68 -25.08 -12.00
N THR A 17 7.33 -26.25 -11.47
CA THR A 17 7.33 -27.50 -12.23
C THR A 17 6.27 -27.48 -13.34
N GLU A 18 5.07 -26.97 -13.08
CA GLU A 18 4.05 -26.78 -14.13
C GLU A 18 4.51 -25.82 -15.23
N ALA A 19 5.18 -24.72 -14.85
CA ALA A 19 5.74 -23.78 -15.82
C ALA A 19 6.78 -24.45 -16.73
N LEU A 20 7.69 -25.26 -16.16
CA LEU A 20 8.66 -26.03 -16.95
C LEU A 20 7.98 -27.01 -17.91
N LYS A 21 6.97 -27.75 -17.46
CA LYS A 21 6.21 -28.66 -18.32
C LYS A 21 5.59 -27.94 -19.51
N ILE A 22 4.98 -26.76 -19.28
CA ILE A 22 4.36 -25.94 -20.33
C ILE A 22 5.42 -25.43 -21.31
N ILE A 23 6.53 -24.86 -20.81
CA ILE A 23 7.60 -24.29 -21.65
C ILE A 23 8.27 -25.35 -22.52
N LEU A 24 8.55 -26.52 -21.93
CA LEU A 24 9.25 -27.61 -22.62
C LEU A 24 8.32 -28.48 -23.47
N GLY A 25 7.00 -28.34 -23.32
CA GLY A 25 6.02 -29.18 -24.01
C GLY A 25 6.07 -30.65 -23.58
N ILE A 26 6.40 -30.92 -22.31
CA ILE A 26 6.56 -32.28 -21.77
C ILE A 26 5.56 -32.58 -20.65
N GLY A 27 5.16 -33.85 -20.54
CA GLY A 27 4.24 -34.33 -19.50
C GLY A 27 2.81 -33.79 -19.64
N GLU A 28 1.97 -34.10 -18.66
CA GLU A 28 0.60 -33.57 -18.60
C GLU A 28 0.53 -32.37 -17.66
N SER A 29 0.08 -31.22 -18.17
CA SER A 29 -0.12 -30.01 -17.37
C SER A 29 -1.37 -30.08 -16.49
N LEU A 30 -1.35 -29.36 -15.36
CA LEU A 30 -2.51 -29.06 -14.53
C LEU A 30 -3.43 -27.96 -15.11
N THR A 31 -3.20 -27.53 -16.35
CA THR A 31 -4.07 -26.56 -17.04
C THR A 31 -5.55 -26.96 -16.93
N GLY A 32 -6.39 -26.02 -16.50
CA GLY A 32 -7.83 -26.23 -16.31
C GLY A 32 -8.19 -27.07 -15.08
N LYS A 33 -7.25 -27.36 -14.17
CA LYS A 33 -7.50 -28.06 -12.91
C LYS A 33 -7.17 -27.14 -11.73
N LEU A 34 -8.01 -27.13 -10.71
CA LEU A 34 -7.70 -26.61 -9.39
C LEU A 34 -7.18 -27.77 -8.54
N MET A 35 -5.91 -27.70 -8.16
CA MET A 35 -5.29 -28.66 -7.24
C MET A 35 -5.52 -28.19 -5.80
N LEU A 36 -6.03 -29.09 -4.96
CA LEU A 36 -6.14 -28.90 -3.51
C LEU A 36 -5.05 -29.74 -2.85
N TYR A 37 -4.27 -29.12 -1.98
CA TYR A 37 -3.21 -29.78 -1.22
C TYR A 37 -3.58 -29.77 0.26
N ASN A 38 -3.76 -30.94 0.85
CA ASN A 38 -3.91 -31.08 2.28
C ASN A 38 -2.58 -31.56 2.88
N ALA A 39 -1.97 -30.68 3.67
CA ALA A 39 -0.65 -30.94 4.25
C ALA A 39 -0.68 -31.90 5.45
N LEU A 40 -1.83 -32.08 6.11
CA LEU A 40 -1.94 -32.96 7.28
C LEU A 40 -1.96 -34.44 6.88
N ASP A 41 -2.67 -34.76 5.80
CA ASP A 41 -2.77 -36.13 5.27
C ASP A 41 -1.90 -36.36 4.03
N MET A 42 -1.22 -35.30 3.55
CA MET A 42 -0.38 -35.30 2.34
C MET A 42 -1.13 -35.78 1.09
N THR A 43 -2.38 -35.32 0.92
CA THR A 43 -3.22 -35.66 -0.24
C THR A 43 -3.34 -34.52 -1.25
N PHE A 44 -3.62 -34.92 -2.50
CA PHE A 44 -3.84 -34.02 -3.63
C PHE A 44 -5.16 -34.36 -4.32
N ASP A 45 -6.10 -33.41 -4.30
CA ASP A 45 -7.36 -33.51 -5.02
C ASP A 45 -7.36 -32.55 -6.21
N TYR A 46 -8.12 -32.90 -7.25
CA TYR A 46 -8.19 -32.11 -8.48
C TYR A 46 -9.62 -31.84 -8.90
N VAL A 47 -9.98 -30.57 -8.98
CA VAL A 47 -11.27 -30.14 -9.52
C VAL A 47 -11.07 -29.59 -10.92
N LYS A 48 -11.74 -30.19 -11.92
CA LYS A 48 -11.71 -29.67 -13.30
C LYS A 48 -12.52 -28.38 -13.39
N LEU A 49 -11.88 -27.29 -13.78
CA LEU A 49 -12.52 -26.01 -14.02
C LEU A 49 -12.98 -25.90 -15.46
N ARG A 50 -14.17 -25.30 -15.66
CA ARG A 50 -14.72 -24.98 -16.98
C ARG A 50 -14.77 -23.47 -17.14
N LYS A 51 -14.53 -22.99 -18.36
CA LYS A 51 -14.67 -21.57 -18.69
C LYS A 51 -16.12 -21.15 -18.46
N ASN A 52 -16.32 -20.05 -17.73
CA ASN A 52 -17.64 -19.46 -17.57
C ASN A 52 -18.01 -18.71 -18.86
N PRO A 53 -19.08 -19.11 -19.58
CA PRO A 53 -19.50 -18.41 -20.80
C PRO A 53 -20.00 -16.99 -20.53
N LYS A 54 -20.41 -16.67 -19.30
CA LYS A 54 -20.82 -15.33 -18.86
C LYS A 54 -19.70 -14.56 -18.15
N CYS A 55 -18.44 -14.93 -18.37
CA CYS A 55 -17.31 -14.23 -17.75
C CYS A 55 -17.21 -12.81 -18.30
N LYS A 56 -17.30 -11.81 -17.42
CA LYS A 56 -17.20 -10.39 -17.77
C LYS A 56 -15.84 -9.96 -18.34
N VAL A 57 -14.79 -10.77 -18.18
CA VAL A 57 -13.42 -10.48 -18.63
C VAL A 57 -13.08 -11.21 -19.92
N CYS A 58 -13.35 -12.52 -20.00
CA CYS A 58 -12.90 -13.36 -21.12
C CYS A 58 -14.03 -14.16 -21.79
N GLY A 59 -15.29 -13.80 -21.51
CA GLY A 59 -16.47 -14.30 -22.21
C GLY A 59 -16.55 -13.78 -23.65
N PRO A 60 -17.52 -14.26 -24.45
CA PRO A 60 -17.73 -13.79 -25.82
C PRO A 60 -18.17 -12.31 -25.87
N GLU A 61 -18.79 -11.82 -24.79
CA GLU A 61 -19.22 -10.43 -24.61
C GLU A 61 -18.55 -9.88 -23.34
N PRO A 62 -17.28 -9.44 -23.40
CA PRO A 62 -16.58 -8.89 -22.24
C PRO A 62 -17.12 -7.49 -21.89
N GLU A 63 -17.39 -7.27 -20.61
CA GLU A 63 -17.78 -5.97 -20.04
C GLU A 63 -16.56 -5.21 -19.47
N ILE A 64 -15.52 -5.95 -19.06
CA ILE A 64 -14.30 -5.40 -18.47
C ILE A 64 -13.21 -5.44 -19.55
N THR A 65 -12.97 -4.29 -20.18
CA THR A 65 -12.03 -4.15 -21.31
C THR A 65 -10.78 -3.35 -20.96
N GLU A 66 -10.77 -2.71 -19.81
CA GLU A 66 -9.66 -1.91 -19.31
C GLU A 66 -9.33 -2.30 -17.87
N LEU A 67 -8.10 -2.01 -17.44
CA LEU A 67 -7.69 -2.22 -16.07
C LEU A 67 -8.40 -1.18 -15.19
N ILE A 68 -9.12 -1.67 -14.19
CA ILE A 68 -9.49 -0.84 -13.05
C ILE A 68 -8.23 -0.61 -12.20
N ASP A 69 -8.19 0.51 -11.48
CA ASP A 69 -7.17 0.76 -10.46
C ASP A 69 -7.28 -0.32 -9.37
N TYR A 70 -6.41 -1.32 -9.46
CA TYR A 70 -6.38 -2.49 -8.60
C TYR A 70 -6.04 -2.10 -7.15
N GLU A 71 -5.30 -1.00 -6.97
CA GLU A 71 -4.89 -0.48 -5.67
C GLU A 71 -6.07 0.20 -4.98
N ALA A 72 -6.84 0.99 -5.72
CA ALA A 72 -8.09 1.58 -5.26
C ALA A 72 -9.19 0.53 -4.96
N PHE A 73 -9.20 -0.60 -5.68
CA PHE A 73 -10.17 -1.68 -5.47
C PHE A 73 -9.81 -2.61 -4.31
N CYS A 74 -8.53 -2.94 -4.12
CA CYS A 74 -8.08 -3.86 -3.08
C CYS A 74 -7.71 -3.17 -1.75
N GLY A 75 -7.63 -1.84 -1.70
CA GLY A 75 -7.20 -1.10 -0.50
C GLY A 75 -5.75 -1.45 -0.09
N VAL A 76 -4.95 -1.91 -1.05
CA VAL A 76 -3.53 -2.23 -0.87
C VAL A 76 -2.76 -1.17 -1.64
N PRO A 77 -1.91 -0.36 -0.99
CA PRO A 77 -1.11 0.63 -1.70
C PRO A 77 -0.14 -0.12 -2.62
N GLY A 78 -0.18 0.18 -3.92
CA GLY A 78 0.81 -0.32 -4.84
C GLY A 78 2.19 0.18 -4.49
N HIS A 79 3.16 -0.62 -4.89
CA HIS A 79 4.59 -0.33 -4.79
C HIS A 79 5.22 -0.21 -6.16
N ASP A 80 4.44 0.18 -7.18
CA ASP A 80 4.96 0.42 -8.51
C ASP A 80 5.06 1.93 -8.73
N HIS A 81 6.26 2.44 -8.46
CA HIS A 81 6.70 3.74 -8.96
C HIS A 81 6.75 3.69 -10.48
N ASP A 82 5.67 4.11 -11.14
CA ASP A 82 5.76 4.62 -12.50
C ASP A 82 5.37 6.11 -12.52
N GLU A 83 6.28 6.88 -13.12
CA GLU A 83 6.13 8.30 -13.41
C GLU A 83 4.89 8.50 -14.29
N GLY A 84 3.74 8.86 -13.69
CA GLY A 84 2.62 9.35 -14.49
C GLY A 84 1.19 9.21 -13.96
N SER A 85 0.94 8.58 -12.81
CA SER A 85 -0.44 8.51 -12.28
C SER A 85 -0.69 9.62 -11.25
N ALA A 86 -1.73 10.43 -11.46
CA ALA A 86 -2.50 11.35 -10.60
C ALA A 86 -2.04 11.72 -9.15
N GLY A 87 -0.75 11.72 -8.83
CA GLY A 87 -0.19 11.91 -7.48
C GLY A 87 0.62 13.20 -7.29
N ALA A 88 0.85 13.98 -8.34
CA ALA A 88 1.66 15.20 -8.26
C ALA A 88 1.05 16.33 -7.40
N GLY A 89 -0.26 16.30 -7.13
CA GLY A 89 -0.93 17.34 -6.34
C GLY A 89 -0.99 17.08 -4.83
N TRP A 90 -0.76 15.84 -4.41
CA TRP A 90 -0.99 15.41 -3.02
C TRP A 90 0.29 15.19 -2.23
N ASP A 91 1.45 15.10 -2.89
CA ASP A 91 2.74 15.02 -2.21
C ASP A 91 3.35 16.41 -1.99
N ILE A 92 4.11 16.56 -0.91
CA ILE A 92 5.00 17.69 -0.66
C ILE A 92 6.41 17.15 -0.38
N GLN A 93 7.42 17.79 -0.97
CA GLN A 93 8.82 17.45 -0.73
C GLN A 93 9.28 18.04 0.61
N ALA A 94 10.24 17.39 1.27
CA ALA A 94 10.75 17.85 2.57
C ALA A 94 11.31 19.28 2.53
N GLY A 95 12.04 19.63 1.47
CA GLY A 95 12.55 20.99 1.26
C GLY A 95 11.42 22.03 1.13
N GLU A 96 10.40 21.75 0.32
CA GLU A 96 9.24 22.63 0.15
C GLU A 96 8.48 22.81 1.47
N LEU A 97 8.26 21.74 2.23
CA LEU A 97 7.63 21.83 3.55
C LEU A 97 8.45 22.69 4.52
N SER A 98 9.78 22.53 4.52
CA SER A 98 10.68 23.31 5.37
C SER A 98 10.62 24.80 5.05
N GLU A 99 10.63 25.17 3.77
CA GLU A 99 10.47 26.57 3.34
C GLU A 99 9.14 27.17 3.83
N ARG A 100 8.03 26.46 3.68
CA ARG A 100 6.71 26.94 4.14
C ARG A 100 6.66 27.14 5.65
N LEU A 101 7.24 26.21 6.42
CA LEU A 101 7.32 26.33 7.88
C LEU A 101 8.21 27.51 8.30
N ASN A 102 9.34 27.72 7.63
CA ASN A 102 10.24 28.85 7.87
C ASN A 102 9.61 30.21 7.51
N ASN A 103 8.74 30.23 6.49
CA ASN A 103 7.95 31.40 6.11
C ASN A 103 6.79 31.68 7.08
N GLY A 104 6.60 30.87 8.12
CA GLY A 104 5.56 31.04 9.14
C GLY A 104 4.17 30.67 8.64
N GLU A 105 4.06 29.88 7.57
CA GLU A 105 2.77 29.39 7.10
C GLU A 105 2.14 28.43 8.11
N LYS A 106 0.82 28.56 8.30
CA LYS A 106 0.07 27.69 9.23
C LYS A 106 -0.25 26.37 8.55
N VAL A 107 0.60 25.38 8.78
CA VAL A 107 0.42 24.01 8.32
C VAL A 107 0.34 23.08 9.53
N VAL A 108 -0.71 22.25 9.60
CA VAL A 108 -0.85 21.22 10.63
C VAL A 108 0.00 20.01 10.23
N LEU A 109 0.99 19.67 11.04
CA LEU A 109 1.77 18.45 10.86
C LEU A 109 1.09 17.28 11.57
N LEU A 110 0.76 16.21 10.84
CA LEU A 110 0.16 14.99 11.40
C LEU A 110 1.12 13.81 11.29
N ASP A 111 1.63 13.35 12.42
CA ASP A 111 2.47 12.17 12.52
C ASP A 111 1.61 10.93 12.76
N VAL A 112 1.63 9.99 11.82
CA VAL A 112 0.87 8.73 11.92
C VAL A 112 1.72 7.52 12.31
N ARG A 113 2.94 7.76 12.81
CA ARG A 113 3.82 6.73 13.37
C ARG A 113 3.33 6.21 14.71
N GLU A 114 3.95 5.12 15.14
CA GLU A 114 3.68 4.54 16.45
C GLU A 114 4.42 5.32 17.55
N PRO A 115 3.89 5.39 18.79
CA PRO A 115 4.47 6.20 19.86
C PRO A 115 5.94 5.89 20.19
N HIS A 116 6.38 4.64 20.00
CA HIS A 116 7.76 4.24 20.26
C HIS A 116 8.75 4.85 19.24
N GLU A 117 8.30 5.19 18.03
CA GLU A 117 9.13 5.82 17.00
C GLU A 117 9.44 7.29 17.32
N LEU A 118 8.57 7.96 18.09
CA LEU A 118 8.75 9.35 18.51
C LEU A 118 9.95 9.54 19.44
N GLN A 119 10.40 8.46 20.11
CA GLN A 119 11.59 8.49 20.95
C GLN A 119 12.89 8.56 20.13
N ILE A 120 12.82 8.26 18.83
CA ILE A 120 13.97 8.28 17.92
C ILE A 120 14.08 9.65 17.25
N SER A 121 12.97 10.14 16.69
CA SER A 121 12.90 11.43 16.02
C SER A 121 11.47 11.97 16.00
N TRP A 122 11.32 13.30 16.03
CA TRP A 122 10.02 13.96 15.93
C TRP A 122 10.14 15.32 15.25
N LEU A 123 9.05 15.80 14.65
CA LEU A 123 8.94 17.16 14.15
C LEU A 123 8.26 18.06 15.20
N PRO A 124 8.84 19.20 15.57
CA PRO A 124 8.20 20.13 16.50
C PRO A 124 6.81 20.57 16.03
N GLY A 125 5.84 20.58 16.96
CA GLY A 125 4.47 20.98 16.65
C GLY A 125 3.63 19.93 15.91
N ALA A 126 4.17 18.75 15.62
CA ALA A 126 3.40 17.67 15.01
C ALA A 126 2.38 17.06 15.98
N LYS A 127 1.14 16.95 15.52
CA LYS A 127 0.09 16.19 16.20
C LYS A 127 0.28 14.72 15.90
N VAL A 128 0.29 13.88 16.93
CA VAL A 128 0.50 12.44 16.77
C VAL A 128 -0.84 11.69 16.87
N ILE A 129 -1.20 10.98 15.80
CA ILE A 129 -2.32 10.04 15.78
C ILE A 129 -1.87 8.81 15.00
N PRO A 130 -1.50 7.70 15.66
CA PRO A 130 -1.07 6.48 14.98
C PRO A 130 -2.09 6.03 13.93
N LEU A 131 -1.62 5.53 12.78
CA LEU A 131 -2.49 5.18 11.65
C LEU A 131 -3.68 4.29 12.07
N GLY A 132 -3.44 3.29 12.92
CA GLY A 132 -4.48 2.37 13.41
C GLY A 132 -5.57 3.03 14.26
N GLN A 133 -5.32 4.23 14.80
CA GLN A 133 -6.25 5.00 15.62
C GLN A 133 -6.89 6.15 14.85
N LEU A 134 -6.40 6.47 13.65
CA LEU A 134 -6.76 7.68 12.90
C LEU A 134 -8.27 7.75 12.62
N ALA A 135 -8.88 6.66 12.15
CA ALA A 135 -10.31 6.59 11.86
C ALA A 135 -11.19 6.98 13.07
N GLY A 136 -10.81 6.50 14.27
CA GLY A 136 -11.55 6.76 15.50
C GLY A 136 -11.30 8.14 16.10
N ARG A 137 -10.29 8.87 15.61
CA ARG A 137 -9.84 10.16 16.16
C ARG A 137 -9.95 11.31 15.15
N LEU A 138 -10.71 11.12 14.07
CA LEU A 138 -10.95 12.14 13.04
C LEU A 138 -11.56 13.43 13.62
N SER A 139 -12.38 13.33 14.67
CA SER A 139 -13.00 14.48 15.33
C SER A 139 -12.00 15.43 16.00
N GLU A 140 -10.77 14.96 16.24
CA GLU A 140 -9.69 15.82 16.76
C GLU A 140 -9.06 16.68 15.67
N LEU A 141 -9.39 16.43 14.41
CA LEU A 141 -8.83 17.12 13.24
C LEU A 141 -9.88 18.05 12.65
N ASN A 142 -9.43 19.19 12.13
CA ASN A 142 -10.27 20.17 11.47
C ASN A 142 -10.04 20.11 9.96
N SER A 143 -11.09 19.82 9.19
CA SER A 143 -11.03 19.68 7.74
C SER A 143 -10.78 21.00 6.99
N ALA A 144 -10.90 22.14 7.66
CA ALA A 144 -10.62 23.45 7.07
C ALA A 144 -9.12 23.81 7.04
N ASP A 145 -8.34 23.18 7.93
CA ASP A 145 -6.92 23.43 8.08
C ASP A 145 -6.13 22.75 6.97
N GLU A 146 -5.03 23.38 6.55
CA GLU A 146 -4.07 22.73 5.67
C GLU A 146 -3.18 21.79 6.48
N MET A 147 -3.04 20.55 6.03
CA MET A 147 -2.38 19.50 6.79
C MET A 147 -1.35 18.76 5.94
N VAL A 148 -0.22 18.42 6.56
CA VAL A 148 0.78 17.53 5.99
C VAL A 148 0.93 16.31 6.88
N VAL A 149 0.64 15.15 6.32
CA VAL A 149 0.66 13.87 6.99
C VAL A 149 1.96 13.15 6.66
N PHE A 150 2.60 12.57 7.67
CA PHE A 150 3.86 11.86 7.46
C PHE A 150 3.97 10.64 8.36
N CYS A 151 4.80 9.71 7.91
CA CYS A 151 5.21 8.57 8.71
C CYS A 151 6.73 8.40 8.60
N LYS A 152 7.24 7.18 8.83
CA LYS A 152 8.66 6.86 8.67
C LYS A 152 9.18 7.10 7.24
N SER A 153 8.55 6.48 6.25
CA SER A 153 9.05 6.40 4.85
C SER A 153 8.04 6.86 3.78
N GLY A 154 6.84 7.28 4.17
CA GLY A 154 5.75 7.68 3.26
C GLY A 154 4.63 6.64 3.11
N THR A 155 4.87 5.36 3.41
CA THR A 155 3.89 4.28 3.15
C THR A 155 2.64 4.35 4.02
N ARG A 156 2.78 4.60 5.33
CA ARG A 156 1.63 4.71 6.25
C ARG A 156 0.89 6.03 6.07
N SER A 157 1.59 7.10 5.72
CA SER A 157 1.01 8.41 5.51
C SER A 157 0.23 8.50 4.20
N ALA A 158 0.58 7.74 3.16
CA ALA A 158 -0.27 7.57 1.99
C ALA A 158 -1.64 6.97 2.35
N ARG A 159 -1.69 5.92 3.18
CA ARG A 159 -2.95 5.36 3.68
C ARG A 159 -3.74 6.33 4.55
N ALA A 160 -3.04 7.10 5.38
CA ALA A 160 -3.67 8.14 6.18
C ALA A 160 -4.28 9.24 5.31
N LEU A 161 -3.61 9.62 4.22
CA LEU A 161 -4.09 10.60 3.25
C LEU A 161 -5.40 10.13 2.60
N GLU A 162 -5.47 8.87 2.15
CA GLU A 162 -6.69 8.28 1.58
C GLU A 162 -7.86 8.28 2.58
N LEU A 163 -7.58 7.90 3.83
CA LEU A 163 -8.56 7.90 4.91
C LEU A 163 -9.09 9.32 5.17
N LEU A 164 -8.20 10.30 5.23
CA LEU A 164 -8.60 11.70 5.42
C LEU A 164 -9.37 12.25 4.22
N ALA A 165 -8.93 11.95 2.99
CA ALA A 165 -9.61 12.36 1.77
C ALA A 165 -11.03 11.78 1.68
N SER A 166 -11.20 10.49 1.99
CA SER A 166 -12.52 9.83 2.04
C SER A 166 -13.42 10.38 3.15
N ALA A 167 -12.84 10.85 4.25
CA ALA A 167 -13.54 11.56 5.31
C ALA A 167 -13.85 13.04 4.98
N GLY A 168 -13.51 13.51 3.78
CA GLY A 168 -13.86 14.85 3.29
C GLY A 168 -12.80 15.93 3.55
N PHE A 169 -11.61 15.57 4.02
CA PHE A 169 -10.50 16.51 4.13
C PHE A 169 -9.92 16.79 2.74
N ARG A 170 -9.97 18.06 2.32
CA ARG A 170 -9.57 18.47 0.96
C ARG A 170 -8.19 19.13 0.88
N LYS A 171 -7.66 19.59 2.01
CA LYS A 171 -6.37 20.32 2.12
C LYS A 171 -5.33 19.48 2.84
N VAL A 172 -5.11 18.26 2.37
CA VAL A 172 -4.17 17.33 2.99
C VAL A 172 -3.11 16.97 1.97
N LYS A 173 -1.85 17.02 2.38
CA LYS A 173 -0.70 16.52 1.60
C LYS A 173 0.04 15.43 2.36
N ASN A 174 0.74 14.58 1.64
CA ASN A 174 1.64 13.56 2.19
C ASN A 174 3.09 14.04 2.08
N LEU A 175 3.88 13.93 3.16
CA LEU A 175 5.32 14.18 3.11
C LEU A 175 6.01 13.03 2.37
N LYS A 176 6.46 13.29 1.15
CA LYS A 176 7.12 12.29 0.32
C LYS A 176 8.38 11.77 1.00
N GLY A 177 8.50 10.45 1.12
CA GLY A 177 9.60 9.79 1.80
C GLY A 177 9.59 9.88 3.34
N GLY A 178 8.56 10.50 3.93
CA GLY A 178 8.35 10.59 5.37
C GLY A 178 9.43 11.36 6.14
N ILE A 179 9.52 11.12 7.45
CA ILE A 179 10.51 11.76 8.32
C ILE A 179 11.95 11.38 7.95
N ASN A 180 12.17 10.22 7.32
CA ASN A 180 13.49 9.84 6.84
C ASN A 180 13.96 10.72 5.67
N ALA A 181 13.04 11.21 4.81
CA ALA A 181 13.39 12.20 3.80
C ALA A 181 13.69 13.56 4.45
N TRP A 182 12.91 13.97 5.45
CA TRP A 182 13.20 15.16 6.24
C TRP A 182 14.61 15.12 6.85
N ALA A 183 14.98 13.99 7.47
CA ALA A 183 16.31 13.81 8.07
C ALA A 183 17.45 13.87 7.03
N ARG A 184 17.23 13.42 5.79
CA ARG A 184 18.28 13.48 4.75
C ARG A 184 18.42 14.88 4.14
N ASP A 185 17.28 15.53 3.91
CA ASP A 185 17.21 16.68 3.01
C ASP A 185 17.12 18.02 3.77
N VAL A 186 16.65 18.01 5.02
CA VAL A 186 16.40 19.22 5.82
C VAL A 186 17.21 19.22 7.12
N ASP A 187 17.06 18.17 7.95
CA ASP A 187 17.71 18.09 9.27
C ASP A 187 18.65 16.87 9.34
N ARG A 188 19.90 17.08 8.93
CA ARG A 188 20.92 16.01 8.86
C ARG A 188 21.40 15.52 10.22
N GLU A 189 21.05 16.20 11.32
CA GLU A 189 21.36 15.72 12.68
C GLU A 189 20.28 14.74 13.18
N MET A 190 19.10 14.74 12.57
CA MET A 190 18.02 13.80 12.87
C MET A 190 18.40 12.37 12.44
N PRO A 191 18.21 11.37 13.30
CA PRO A 191 18.52 9.99 12.97
C PRO A 191 17.54 9.41 11.92
N VAL A 192 18.11 8.76 10.91
CA VAL A 192 17.38 7.90 9.95
C VAL A 192 17.34 6.49 10.53
N TYR A 193 16.18 5.86 10.51
CA TYR A 193 15.98 4.49 11.00
C TYR A 193 15.10 3.66 10.07
#